data_AF-A0A4R7G2G5-F1
#
_entry.id   AF-A0A4R7G2G5-F1
#
_cell.length_a   1.000
_cell.length_b   1.000
_cell.length_c   1.000
_cell.angle_alpha   90.00
_cell.angle_beta   90.00
_cell.angle_gamma   90.00
#
_symmetry.space_group_name_H-M   'P 1'
#
loop_
_entity.id
_entity.type
_entity.pdbx_description
1 polymer ?
#
loop_
_entity_poly.entity_id
_entity_poly.type
_entity_poly.pdbx_seq_one_letter_code
_entity_poly.pdbx_strand_id
1 'polypeptide(L)'
;MSRIGRLPITIPAGVEVKLEGRQVSVKGPKGELSRTLAEGITVSEEDGTLTVSRPNDERESRSLHGLTRTLINNMIIGVTEGYSKKLEIVGTGYRVLAKGSDLEFALGYSHPVPVKAPQGITFEVASATKLSVSGIDKQQVGEVAANIRKLRRPDPYKGKGVRYEGEQVRRKAGKAGK
;
A
#
# COMPACT_ATOMS: atom_id res chain seq x y z
N MET A 1 -6.12 -17.40 19.11
CA MET A 1 -5.07 -17.95 18.21
C MET A 1 -5.06 -17.15 16.91
N SER A 2 -3.90 -16.74 16.39
CA SER A 2 -3.82 -16.14 15.06
C SER A 2 -3.98 -17.25 14.02
N ARG A 3 -5.17 -17.34 13.39
CA ARG A 3 -5.45 -18.34 12.34
C ARG A 3 -4.61 -18.09 11.08
N ILE A 4 -4.22 -16.84 10.85
CA ILE A 4 -3.53 -16.38 9.64
C ILE A 4 -2.10 -16.94 9.54
N GLY A 5 -1.36 -17.02 10.65
CA GLY A 5 0.03 -17.50 10.63
C GLY A 5 0.16 -18.97 10.19
N ARG A 6 -0.81 -19.81 10.57
CA ARG A 6 -0.80 -21.25 10.22
C ARG A 6 -1.16 -21.54 8.76
N LEU A 7 -1.67 -20.55 8.02
CA LEU A 7 -2.03 -20.73 6.63
C LEU A 7 -0.77 -20.75 5.79
N PRO A 8 -0.49 -21.85 5.05
CA PRO A 8 0.62 -21.88 4.12
C PRO A 8 0.46 -20.78 3.06
N ILE A 9 1.58 -20.39 2.46
CA ILE A 9 1.61 -19.44 1.35
C ILE A 9 2.06 -20.21 0.11
N THR A 10 1.17 -20.38 -0.86
CA THR A 10 1.52 -21.01 -2.14
C THR A 10 2.34 -20.05 -2.98
N ILE A 11 3.49 -20.49 -3.49
CA ILE A 11 4.30 -19.70 -4.40
C ILE A 11 3.75 -19.88 -5.82
N PRO A 12 3.24 -18.82 -6.47
CA PRO A 12 2.77 -18.92 -7.85
C PRO A 12 3.95 -19.10 -8.82
N ALA A 13 3.69 -19.71 -9.97
CA ALA A 13 4.71 -19.94 -10.99
C ALA A 13 5.38 -18.62 -11.44
N GLY A 14 6.70 -18.64 -11.58
CA GLY A 14 7.50 -17.48 -11.97
C GLY A 14 7.88 -16.54 -10.82
N VAL A 15 7.63 -16.93 -9.57
CA VAL A 15 8.15 -16.28 -8.37
C VAL A 15 9.22 -17.15 -7.73
N GLU A 16 10.36 -16.56 -7.43
CA GLU A 16 11.46 -17.19 -6.70
C GLU A 16 11.55 -16.55 -5.31
N VAL A 17 11.59 -17.38 -4.26
CA VAL A 17 11.78 -16.93 -2.88
C VAL A 17 13.12 -17.44 -2.38
N LYS A 18 13.95 -16.54 -1.88
CA LYS A 18 15.25 -16.87 -1.26
C LYS A 18 15.18 -16.58 0.23
N LEU A 19 15.56 -17.58 1.02
CA LEU A 19 15.60 -17.53 2.47
C LEU A 19 17.06 -17.57 2.92
N GLU A 20 17.61 -16.40 3.27
CA GLU A 20 18.97 -16.26 3.79
C GLU A 20 18.91 -15.95 5.29
N GLY A 21 18.76 -17.01 6.08
CA GLY A 21 18.59 -16.93 7.54
C GLY A 21 17.32 -16.16 7.91
N ARG A 22 17.47 -14.86 8.22
CA ARG A 22 16.36 -13.96 8.55
C ARG A 22 15.96 -13.05 7.40
N GLN A 23 16.73 -13.00 6.33
CA GLN A 23 16.42 -12.18 5.17
C GLN A 23 15.59 -13.02 4.18
N VAL A 24 14.45 -12.47 3.79
CA VAL A 24 13.59 -13.06 2.76
C VAL A 24 13.64 -12.13 1.56
N SER A 25 14.05 -12.67 0.43
CA SER A 25 14.02 -11.98 -0.86
C SER A 25 13.01 -12.69 -1.76
N VAL A 26 12.12 -11.92 -2.37
CA VAL A 26 11.07 -12.42 -3.26
C VAL A 26 11.26 -11.74 -4.61
N LYS A 27 11.50 -12.53 -5.64
CA LYS A 27 11.69 -12.07 -7.01
C LYS A 27 10.56 -12.57 -7.89
N GLY A 28 10.01 -11.70 -8.71
CA GLY A 28 8.93 -12.03 -9.63
C GLY A 28 8.93 -11.15 -10.87
N PRO A 29 7.87 -11.22 -11.69
CA PRO A 29 7.83 -10.54 -12.99
C PRO A 29 7.88 -9.01 -12.89
N LYS A 30 7.41 -8.41 -11.78
CA LYS A 30 7.38 -6.95 -11.60
C LYS A 30 8.61 -6.39 -10.88
N GLY A 31 9.49 -7.22 -10.37
CA GLY A 31 10.69 -6.80 -9.65
C GLY A 31 11.05 -7.71 -8.49
N GLU A 32 11.82 -7.17 -7.55
CA GLU A 32 12.33 -7.87 -6.37
C GLU A 32 12.04 -7.06 -5.10
N LEU A 33 11.66 -7.74 -4.03
CA LEU A 33 11.48 -7.18 -2.70
C LEU A 33 12.31 -7.99 -1.71
N SER A 34 12.99 -7.30 -0.80
CA SER A 34 13.72 -7.94 0.29
C SER A 34 13.28 -7.39 1.63
N ARG A 35 13.26 -8.26 2.64
CA ARG A 35 12.90 -7.89 4.01
C ARG A 35 13.58 -8.76 5.04
N THR A 36 14.03 -8.13 6.12
CA THR A 36 14.52 -8.83 7.30
C THR A 36 13.37 -9.16 8.25
N LEU A 37 13.29 -10.43 8.66
CA LEU A 37 12.30 -10.95 9.60
C LEU A 37 12.67 -10.66 11.06
N ALA A 38 11.65 -10.61 11.91
CA ALA A 38 11.80 -10.50 13.35
C ALA A 38 12.47 -11.75 13.95
N GLU A 39 13.13 -11.58 15.10
CA GLU A 39 13.82 -12.66 15.79
C GLU A 39 12.85 -13.74 16.28
N GLY A 40 13.32 -14.99 16.25
CA GLY A 40 12.58 -16.15 16.74
C GLY A 40 11.54 -16.73 15.77
N ILE A 41 11.24 -16.10 14.63
CA ILE A 41 10.35 -16.67 13.61
C ILE A 41 11.16 -17.36 12.53
N THR A 42 10.81 -18.61 12.24
CA THR A 42 11.42 -19.44 11.20
C THR A 42 10.48 -19.58 10.01
N VAL A 43 11.02 -19.62 8.80
CA VAL A 43 10.28 -19.83 7.56
C VAL A 43 10.91 -21.01 6.85
N SER A 44 10.08 -21.97 6.47
CA SER A 44 10.45 -23.17 5.72
C SER A 44 9.72 -23.18 4.39
N GLU A 45 10.39 -23.71 3.38
CA GLU A 45 9.82 -23.97 2.05
C GLU A 45 9.68 -25.47 1.87
N GLU A 46 8.45 -25.94 1.66
CA GLU A 46 8.09 -27.34 1.42
C GLU A 46 7.16 -27.41 0.21
N ASP A 47 7.56 -28.17 -0.82
CA ASP A 47 6.75 -28.47 -2.01
C ASP A 47 6.12 -27.23 -2.70
N GLY A 48 6.88 -26.13 -2.81
CA GLY A 48 6.38 -24.88 -3.41
C GLY A 48 5.41 -24.09 -2.54
N THR A 49 5.36 -24.43 -1.25
CA THR A 49 4.61 -23.69 -0.23
C THR A 49 5.53 -23.20 0.88
N LEU A 50 5.31 -21.97 1.35
CA LEU A 50 6.01 -21.42 2.50
C LEU A 50 5.17 -21.60 3.75
N THR A 51 5.79 -22.20 4.76
CA THR A 51 5.24 -22.37 6.09
C THR A 51 6.04 -21.51 7.07
N VAL A 52 5.32 -20.74 7.89
CA VAL A 52 5.94 -19.93 8.95
C VAL A 52 5.74 -20.67 10.26
N SER A 53 6.81 -20.82 11.03
CA SER A 53 6.83 -21.47 12.34
C SER A 53 7.25 -20.49 13.43
N ARG A 54 6.78 -20.76 14.65
CA ARG A 54 7.05 -19.95 15.84
C ARG A 54 7.66 -20.84 16.92
N PRO A 55 8.48 -20.29 17.83
CA PRO A 55 9.22 -21.09 18.81
C PRO A 55 8.36 -21.45 20.02
N ASN A 56 7.39 -20.60 20.38
CA ASN A 56 6.51 -20.81 21.53
C ASN A 56 5.12 -20.18 21.30
N ASP A 57 4.22 -20.33 22.28
CA ASP A 57 2.87 -19.76 22.28
C ASP A 57 2.69 -18.47 23.08
N GLU A 58 3.80 -17.78 23.37
CA GLU A 58 3.78 -16.48 24.01
C GLU A 58 3.10 -15.43 23.12
N ARG A 59 2.63 -14.36 23.76
CA ARG A 59 1.84 -13.31 23.10
C ARG A 59 2.61 -12.64 21.96
N GLU A 60 3.91 -12.41 22.14
CA GLU A 60 4.76 -11.75 21.15
C GLU A 60 4.99 -12.65 19.94
N SER A 61 5.46 -13.87 20.15
CA SER A 61 5.70 -14.84 19.08
C SER A 61 4.43 -15.14 18.28
N ARG A 62 3.26 -15.20 18.93
CA ARG A 62 1.98 -15.34 18.24
C ARG A 62 1.59 -14.14 17.38
N SER A 63 1.92 -12.92 17.81
CA SER A 63 1.66 -11.70 17.05
C SER A 63 2.57 -11.59 15.84
N LEU A 64 3.87 -11.87 16.05
CA LEU A 64 4.90 -11.84 15.00
C LEU A 64 4.65 -12.91 13.94
N HIS A 65 4.22 -14.11 14.33
CA HIS A 65 3.92 -15.19 13.42
C HIS A 65 2.91 -14.80 12.32
N GLY A 66 1.77 -14.20 12.71
CA GLY A 66 0.76 -13.77 11.74
C GLY A 66 1.20 -12.58 10.89
N LEU A 67 1.98 -11.67 11.48
CA LEU A 67 2.56 -10.52 10.77
C LEU A 67 3.55 -11.00 9.69
N THR A 68 4.52 -11.83 10.04
CA THR A 68 5.54 -12.35 9.13
C THR A 68 4.91 -13.07 7.94
N ARG A 69 3.96 -13.97 8.19
CA ARG A 69 3.20 -14.65 7.13
C ARG A 69 2.54 -13.64 6.18
N THR A 70 1.86 -12.65 6.73
CA THR A 70 1.16 -11.61 5.93
C THR A 70 2.13 -10.79 5.10
N LEU A 71 3.30 -10.45 5.66
CA LEU A 71 4.31 -9.67 4.97
C LEU A 71 4.90 -10.43 3.78
N ILE A 72 5.28 -11.70 3.97
CA ILE A 72 5.78 -12.56 2.89
C ILE A 72 4.73 -12.72 1.79
N ASN A 73 3.48 -13.00 2.18
CA ASN A 73 2.38 -13.11 1.23
C ASN A 73 2.15 -11.80 0.45
N ASN A 74 2.27 -10.64 1.09
CA ASN A 74 2.16 -9.35 0.40
C ASN A 74 3.34 -9.12 -0.56
N MET A 75 4.56 -9.57 -0.23
CA MET A 75 5.70 -9.47 -1.15
C MET A 75 5.45 -10.30 -2.42
N ILE A 76 4.96 -11.54 -2.27
CA ILE A 76 4.62 -12.41 -3.39
C ILE A 76 3.55 -11.79 -4.29
N ILE A 77 2.42 -11.35 -3.71
CA ILE A 77 1.36 -10.66 -4.46
C ILE A 77 1.89 -9.36 -5.10
N GLY A 78 2.77 -8.65 -4.41
CA GLY A 78 3.38 -7.40 -4.90
C GLY A 78 4.22 -7.59 -6.15
N VAL A 79 5.06 -8.64 -6.20
CA VAL A 79 5.90 -8.91 -7.38
C VAL A 79 5.14 -9.58 -8.54
N THR A 80 3.95 -10.16 -8.29
CA THR A 80 3.11 -10.78 -9.32
C THR A 80 2.03 -9.82 -9.84
N GLU A 81 1.10 -9.42 -8.98
CA GLU A 81 -0.06 -8.59 -9.31
C GLU A 81 0.24 -7.11 -9.11
N GLY A 82 1.11 -6.76 -8.16
CA GLY A 82 1.33 -5.38 -7.74
C GLY A 82 0.15 -4.81 -6.95
N TYR A 83 0.36 -3.63 -6.38
CA TYR A 83 -0.65 -2.92 -5.62
C TYR A 83 -1.01 -1.62 -6.31
N SER A 84 -2.29 -1.26 -6.23
CA SER A 84 -2.79 0.04 -6.66
C SER A 84 -3.73 0.63 -5.62
N LYS A 85 -3.61 1.94 -5.39
CA LYS A 85 -4.52 2.73 -4.58
C LYS A 85 -5.08 3.86 -5.43
N LYS A 86 -6.38 3.83 -5.65
CA LYS A 86 -7.12 4.85 -6.39
C LYS A 86 -7.53 5.97 -5.44
N LEU A 87 -7.27 7.20 -5.86
CA LEU A 87 -7.63 8.43 -5.16
C LEU A 87 -8.53 9.27 -6.06
N GLU A 88 -9.46 9.97 -5.42
CA GLU A 88 -10.38 10.89 -6.06
C GLU A 88 -10.25 12.27 -5.43
N ILE A 89 -10.25 13.29 -6.27
CA ILE A 89 -10.20 14.69 -5.92
C ILE A 89 -11.59 15.27 -6.09
N VAL A 90 -12.14 15.79 -5.00
CA VAL A 90 -13.45 16.42 -4.97
C VAL A 90 -13.26 17.90 -4.66
N GLY A 91 -13.64 18.77 -5.58
CA GLY A 91 -13.58 20.21 -5.34
C GLY A 91 -13.67 21.02 -6.62
N THR A 92 -14.35 22.15 -6.55
CA THR A 92 -14.41 23.14 -7.62
C THR A 92 -13.01 23.72 -7.85
N GLY A 93 -12.47 23.53 -9.05
CA GLY A 93 -11.12 23.99 -9.43
C GLY A 93 -9.98 23.11 -8.91
N TYR A 94 -10.28 22.00 -8.23
CA TYR A 94 -9.25 21.08 -7.78
C TYR A 94 -8.89 20.10 -8.89
N ARG A 95 -7.60 19.96 -9.17
CA ARG A 95 -7.12 19.05 -10.20
C ARG A 95 -5.73 18.51 -9.91
N VAL A 96 -5.41 17.39 -10.52
CA VAL A 96 -4.06 16.83 -10.62
C VAL A 96 -3.62 16.82 -12.08
N LEU A 97 -2.35 17.12 -12.32
CA LEU A 97 -1.70 17.02 -13.61
C LEU A 97 -0.46 16.12 -13.47
N ALA A 98 -0.23 15.28 -14.47
CA ALA A 98 1.01 14.53 -14.57
C ALA A 98 2.13 15.43 -15.11
N LYS A 99 3.29 15.44 -14.45
CA LYS A 99 4.51 16.12 -14.88
C LYS A 99 5.63 15.09 -15.02
N GLY A 100 5.65 14.40 -16.16
CA GLY A 100 6.56 13.27 -16.35
C GLY A 100 6.20 12.13 -15.39
N SER A 101 7.15 11.73 -14.53
CA SER A 101 6.93 10.76 -13.45
C SER A 101 6.22 11.37 -12.23
N ASP A 102 6.27 12.68 -12.07
CA ASP A 102 5.78 13.38 -10.89
C ASP A 102 4.32 13.85 -11.07
N LEU A 103 3.71 14.29 -9.98
CA LEU A 103 2.37 14.88 -9.99
C LEU A 103 2.43 16.34 -9.56
N GLU A 104 1.55 17.15 -10.13
CA GLU A 104 1.30 18.50 -9.65
C GLU A 104 -0.18 18.67 -9.30
N PHE A 105 -0.42 19.10 -8.07
CA PHE A 105 -1.75 19.28 -7.53
C PHE A 105 -2.12 20.76 -7.45
N ALA A 106 -3.27 21.13 -8.01
CA ALA A 106 -3.93 22.40 -7.75
C ALA A 106 -5.10 22.14 -6.79
N LEU A 107 -4.93 22.44 -5.50
CA LEU A 107 -5.91 22.16 -4.44
C LEU A 107 -6.48 23.43 -3.79
N GLY A 108 -6.45 24.54 -4.54
CA GLY A 108 -6.92 25.85 -4.06
C GLY A 108 -6.01 26.53 -3.04
N TYR A 109 -4.72 26.12 -2.98
CA TYR A 109 -3.66 26.90 -2.35
C TYR A 109 -3.16 27.99 -3.31
N SER A 110 -2.43 28.97 -2.80
CA SER A 110 -1.86 30.07 -3.63
C SER A 110 -0.81 29.60 -4.65
N HIS A 111 -0.30 28.38 -4.51
CA HIS A 111 0.67 27.76 -5.41
C HIS A 111 0.31 26.29 -5.68
N PRO A 112 0.71 25.73 -6.83
CA PRO A 112 0.63 24.29 -7.08
C PRO A 112 1.53 23.49 -6.13
N VAL A 113 1.11 22.28 -5.77
CA VAL A 113 1.87 21.37 -4.89
C VAL A 113 2.45 20.24 -5.72
N PRO A 114 3.77 20.23 -5.98
CA PRO A 114 4.43 19.12 -6.66
C PRO A 114 4.61 17.93 -5.70
N VAL A 115 4.38 16.72 -6.20
CA VAL A 115 4.61 15.45 -5.51
C VAL A 115 5.51 14.61 -6.38
N LYS A 116 6.71 14.34 -5.88
CA LYS A 116 7.69 13.50 -6.57
C LYS A 116 7.35 12.03 -6.43
N ALA A 117 7.53 11.24 -7.49
CA ALA A 117 7.42 9.80 -7.42
C ALA A 117 8.64 9.20 -6.68
N PRO A 118 8.45 8.55 -5.52
CA PRO A 118 9.54 7.79 -4.91
C PRO A 118 9.85 6.55 -5.76
N GLN A 119 11.05 5.99 -5.58
CA GLN A 119 11.48 4.81 -6.31
C GLN A 119 10.49 3.64 -6.16
N GLY A 120 10.16 2.97 -7.27
CA GLY A 120 9.24 1.83 -7.28
C GLY A 120 7.74 2.19 -7.29
N ILE A 121 7.40 3.49 -7.34
CA ILE A 121 6.02 3.96 -7.44
C ILE A 121 5.77 4.63 -8.79
N THR A 122 4.66 4.25 -9.41
CA THR A 122 4.15 4.83 -10.66
C THR A 122 2.83 5.52 -10.38
N PHE A 123 2.69 6.75 -10.88
CA PHE A 123 1.43 7.48 -10.86
C PHE A 123 0.72 7.40 -12.21
N GLU A 124 -0.59 7.22 -12.17
CA GLU A 124 -1.44 7.28 -13.36
C GLU A 124 -2.57 8.26 -13.11
N VAL A 125 -2.75 9.21 -14.03
CA VAL A 125 -3.83 10.20 -13.95
C VAL A 125 -4.89 9.83 -14.98
N ALA A 126 -5.96 9.18 -14.52
CA ALA A 126 -7.08 8.77 -15.38
C ALA A 126 -7.95 9.97 -15.79
N SER A 127 -8.07 10.96 -14.90
CA SER A 127 -8.73 12.24 -15.19
C SER A 127 -8.17 13.32 -14.28
N ALA A 128 -8.49 14.59 -14.55
CA ALA A 128 -8.10 15.71 -13.68
C ALA A 128 -8.55 15.53 -12.21
N THR A 129 -9.52 14.64 -11.94
CA THR A 129 -10.03 14.35 -10.60
C THR A 129 -9.75 12.94 -10.10
N LYS A 130 -9.19 12.04 -10.92
CA LYS A 130 -8.91 10.65 -10.54
C LYS A 130 -7.47 10.28 -10.83
N LEU A 131 -6.79 9.74 -9.82
CA LEU A 131 -5.45 9.20 -9.97
C LEU A 131 -5.31 7.82 -9.32
N SER A 132 -4.34 7.05 -9.78
CA SER A 132 -3.93 5.79 -9.18
C SER A 132 -2.45 5.87 -8.77
N VAL A 133 -2.15 5.32 -7.59
CA VAL A 133 -0.78 5.13 -7.10
C VAL A 133 -0.50 3.64 -7.17
N SER A 134 0.44 3.22 -8.00
CA SER A 134 0.73 1.82 -8.24
C SER A 134 2.20 1.50 -7.91
N GLY A 135 2.47 0.27 -7.47
CA GLY A 135 3.82 -0.18 -7.13
C GLY A 135 3.84 -1.62 -6.61
N ILE A 136 5.04 -2.16 -6.38
CA ILE A 136 5.22 -3.53 -5.90
C ILE A 136 5.12 -3.64 -4.38
N ASP A 137 5.54 -2.61 -3.63
CA ASP A 137 5.47 -2.60 -2.17
C ASP A 137 4.14 -2.00 -1.67
N LYS A 138 3.34 -2.85 -1.00
CA LYS A 138 2.07 -2.48 -0.39
C LYS A 138 2.21 -1.34 0.64
N GLN A 139 3.29 -1.35 1.43
CA GLN A 139 3.53 -0.36 2.46
C GLN A 139 3.80 1.00 1.82
N GLN A 140 4.73 1.04 0.87
CA GLN A 140 5.11 2.26 0.16
C GLN A 140 3.93 2.84 -0.64
N VAL A 141 3.17 2.00 -1.37
CA VAL A 141 1.97 2.45 -2.11
C VAL A 141 0.94 3.07 -1.16
N GLY A 142 0.71 2.44 0.00
CA GLY A 142 -0.19 2.96 1.02
C GLY A 142 0.29 4.28 1.62
N GLU A 143 1.58 4.39 1.92
CA GLU A 143 2.20 5.59 2.50
C GLU A 143 2.14 6.78 1.54
N VAL A 144 2.51 6.57 0.27
CA VAL A 144 2.44 7.61 -0.76
C VAL A 144 1.01 8.08 -0.97
N ALA A 145 0.06 7.16 -1.09
CA ALA A 145 -1.36 7.52 -1.22
C ALA A 145 -1.87 8.28 0.02
N ALA A 146 -1.43 7.89 1.23
CA ALA A 146 -1.75 8.61 2.46
C ALA A 146 -1.14 10.02 2.49
N ASN A 147 0.11 10.19 2.02
CA ASN A 147 0.77 11.49 1.95
C ASN A 147 0.07 12.42 0.94
N ILE A 148 -0.36 11.91 -0.22
CA ILE A 148 -1.18 12.66 -1.18
C ILE A 148 -2.51 13.07 -0.55
N ARG A 149 -3.21 12.16 0.15
CA ARG A 149 -4.45 12.48 0.87
C ARG A 149 -4.26 13.55 1.95
N LYS A 150 -3.10 13.57 2.62
CA LYS A 150 -2.79 14.57 3.66
C LYS A 150 -2.67 15.99 3.10
N LEU A 151 -2.33 16.17 1.82
CA LEU A 151 -2.19 17.49 1.19
C LEU A 151 -3.46 18.34 1.31
N ARG A 152 -4.63 17.70 1.17
CA ARG A 152 -5.94 18.33 1.39
C ARG A 152 -6.93 17.26 1.82
N ARG A 153 -7.06 17.06 3.13
CA ARG A 153 -8.00 16.08 3.68
C ARG A 153 -9.45 16.45 3.34
N PRO A 154 -10.36 15.47 3.20
CA PRO A 154 -11.77 15.76 2.94
C PRO A 154 -12.40 16.58 4.06
N ASP A 155 -12.98 17.71 3.71
CA ASP A 155 -13.67 18.59 4.64
C ASP A 155 -14.98 17.97 5.17
N PRO A 156 -15.32 18.11 6.47
CA PRO A 156 -16.52 17.50 7.07
C PRO A 156 -17.84 18.15 6.64
N TYR A 157 -17.87 19.28 5.95
CA TYR A 157 -19.11 19.92 5.51
C TYR A 157 -19.37 19.65 4.03
N LYS A 158 -18.44 20.04 3.16
CA LYS A 158 -18.59 19.94 1.69
C LYS A 158 -17.97 18.67 1.11
N GLY A 159 -17.18 17.93 1.89
CA GLY A 159 -16.46 16.76 1.40
C GLY A 159 -15.38 17.08 0.36
N LYS A 160 -14.97 18.36 0.26
CA LYS A 160 -13.94 18.79 -0.68
C LYS A 160 -12.56 18.38 -0.17
N GLY A 161 -11.72 17.87 -1.06
CA GLY A 161 -10.37 17.39 -0.76
C GLY A 161 -10.03 16.16 -1.58
N VAL A 162 -8.91 15.53 -1.23
CA VAL A 162 -8.46 14.26 -1.79
C VAL A 162 -8.94 13.14 -0.87
N ARG A 163 -9.58 12.11 -1.43
CA ARG A 163 -10.08 10.94 -0.72
C ARG A 163 -9.68 9.65 -1.43
N TYR A 164 -9.78 8.52 -0.76
CA TYR A 164 -9.71 7.22 -1.46
C TYR A 164 -10.98 7.00 -2.28
N GLU A 165 -10.86 6.30 -3.41
CA GLU A 165 -12.03 5.89 -4.18
C GLU A 165 -12.95 5.02 -3.31
N GLY A 166 -14.23 5.39 -3.23
CA GLY A 166 -15.22 4.73 -2.37
C GLY A 166 -15.17 5.13 -0.87
N GLU A 167 -14.29 6.05 -0.45
CA GLU A 167 -14.25 6.53 0.94
C GLU A 167 -15.54 7.29 1.31
N GLN A 168 -16.26 6.80 2.33
CA GLN A 168 -17.43 7.47 2.86
C GLN A 168 -17.02 8.63 3.78
N VAL A 169 -17.19 9.86 3.30
CA VAL A 169 -16.92 11.08 4.09
C VAL A 169 -18.15 11.42 4.93
N ARG A 170 -18.02 11.33 6.26
CA ARG A 170 -19.08 11.76 7.19
C ARG A 170 -19.28 13.26 7.08
N ARG A 171 -20.46 13.67 6.61
CA ARG A 171 -20.83 15.09 6.48
C ARG A 171 -21.55 15.58 7.72
N LYS A 172 -21.20 16.77 8.18
CA LYS A 172 -21.92 17.55 9.19
C LYS A 172 -22.81 18.57 8.47
N ALA A 173 -23.96 18.86 9.07
CA ALA A 173 -24.83 19.92 8.57
C ALA A 173 -24.08 21.26 8.60
N GLY A 174 -24.09 21.97 7.47
CA GLY A 174 -23.71 23.37 7.43
C GLY A 174 -24.80 24.24 8.05
N LYS A 175 -24.54 25.53 8.20
CA LYS A 175 -25.60 26.49 8.51
C LYS A 175 -26.64 26.45 7.39
N ALA A 176 -27.91 26.27 7.73
CA ALA A 176 -29.03 26.48 6.82
C ALA A 176 -29.13 27.98 6.54
N GLY A 177 -28.37 28.46 5.57
CA GLY A 177 -28.32 29.88 5.20
C GLY A 177 -28.40 30.03 3.69
N LYS A 178 -29.64 30.18 3.22
CA LYS A 178 -30.14 30.57 1.87
C LYS A 178 -29.51 29.91 0.65
#